data_AF-M6FWG5-F1
#
_entry.id   AF-M6FWG5-F1
#
_cell.length_a   1.000
_cell.length_b   1.000
_cell.length_c   1.000
_cell.angle_alpha   90.00
_cell.angle_beta   90.00
_cell.angle_gamma   90.00
#
_symmetry.space_group_name_H-M   'P 1'
#
loop_
_entity.id
_entity.type
_entity.pdbx_description
1 polymer ?
#
loop_
_entity_poly.entity_id
_entity_poly.type
_entity_poly.pdbx_seq_one_letter_code
_entity_poly.pdbx_strand_id
1 'polypeptide(L)'
;MFLSFNLLTGAESPISEKRNQSINVEYTEDLNNKEVFLRNSPYPLTPDIYPLKYVKGRMVRLNSSGDVDGSNKVLQDAVYSFNPNNNITGIANNSTDWSAQYDYGYDGLGRLTNATGSYLGIAEGNLSREFQQSFSYAKNGNLTSKRVHDPVSGNITDEWSYQYTNHQVTNIDSSKSGNDAFVMQYDANGNLTRQRDNAKDLTKRIQVDSQDRITQIQDGNNAILGSYWYDESGFRIRKSSLEPKNNQFANVEILYPSKFYGLEFIEAENVITSVNNVYLNGVRIAALNEWVRLRIFLPIKWIPSLLC
;
A
#
# COMPACT_ATOMS: atom_id res chain seq x y z
N MET A 1 3.54 -16.81 29.14
CA MET A 1 4.54 -15.96 28.47
C MET A 1 3.95 -15.61 27.11
N PHE A 2 3.21 -14.51 27.03
CA PHE A 2 2.43 -14.12 25.85
C PHE A 2 3.24 -13.12 25.03
N LEU A 3 3.83 -13.57 23.92
CA LEU A 3 4.37 -12.68 22.89
C LEU A 3 3.36 -12.64 21.75
N SER A 4 2.70 -11.50 21.59
CA SER A 4 1.63 -11.31 20.64
C SER A 4 1.98 -10.23 19.61
N PHE A 5 2.08 -10.69 18.37
CA PHE A 5 1.60 -10.11 17.11
C PHE A 5 2.00 -8.66 16.73
N ASN A 6 3.02 -8.55 15.88
CA ASN A 6 3.03 -7.56 14.81
C ASN A 6 2.82 -8.32 13.50
N LEU A 7 1.58 -8.39 12.97
CA LEU A 7 1.30 -8.81 11.59
C LEU A 7 -0.07 -8.26 11.14
N LEU A 8 -0.07 -7.52 10.03
CA LEU A 8 -1.19 -6.94 9.27
C LEU A 8 -1.76 -5.57 9.69
N THR A 9 -0.89 -4.59 9.90
CA THR A 9 -1.02 -3.38 9.07
C THR A 9 -0.01 -3.52 7.94
N GLY A 10 -0.49 -3.66 6.70
CA GLY A 10 0.39 -3.57 5.54
C GLY A 10 0.96 -2.16 5.53
N ALA A 11 2.25 -2.02 5.87
CA ALA A 11 3.01 -0.77 5.91
C ALA A 11 2.20 0.43 6.42
N GLU A 12 2.12 0.61 7.75
CA GLU A 12 1.91 1.97 8.24
C GLU A 12 3.11 2.82 7.79
N SER A 13 2.79 3.93 7.13
CA SER A 13 3.68 5.10 7.07
C SER A 13 4.17 5.38 8.50
N PRO A 14 5.45 5.73 8.73
CA PRO A 14 5.99 5.95 10.08
C PRO A 14 5.31 7.08 10.86
N ILE A 15 4.41 7.84 10.23
CA ILE A 15 3.75 9.00 10.82
C ILE A 15 2.41 8.60 11.44
N SER A 16 2.42 8.36 12.74
CA SER A 16 1.24 8.43 13.61
C SER A 16 1.51 9.39 14.77
N GLU A 17 1.74 10.67 14.46
CA GLU A 17 1.57 11.72 15.46
C GLU A 17 0.29 12.51 15.21
N LYS A 18 -0.52 12.56 16.27
CA LYS A 18 -1.88 13.07 16.31
C LYS A 18 -1.84 14.59 16.52
N ARG A 19 -2.14 15.42 15.51
CA ARG A 19 -2.56 16.83 15.70
C ARG A 19 -3.58 17.24 14.64
N ASN A 20 -4.50 18.14 15.01
CA ASN A 20 -5.59 18.65 14.16
C ASN A 20 -5.02 19.55 13.05
N GLN A 21 -5.42 19.35 11.79
CA GLN A 21 -4.87 20.06 10.62
C GLN A 21 -5.97 20.54 9.66
N SER A 22 -5.66 21.47 8.76
CA SER A 22 -6.54 21.92 7.64
C SER A 22 -5.75 21.82 6.33
N ILE A 23 -6.26 21.13 5.30
CA ILE A 23 -5.45 20.65 4.15
C ILE A 23 -5.94 21.19 2.80
N ASN A 24 -5.01 21.63 1.95
CA ASN A 24 -5.20 21.91 0.52
C ASN A 24 -4.41 20.90 -0.33
N VAL A 25 -5.03 20.30 -1.35
CA VAL A 25 -4.37 19.34 -2.26
C VAL A 25 -4.48 19.86 -3.69
N GLU A 26 -3.35 20.00 -4.36
CA GLU A 26 -3.27 20.44 -5.76
C GLU A 26 -2.67 19.33 -6.63
N TYR A 27 -3.16 19.20 -7.86
CA TYR A 27 -2.73 18.20 -8.84
C TYR A 27 -2.23 18.90 -10.11
N THR A 28 -1.10 18.44 -10.65
CA THR A 28 -0.58 18.92 -11.94
C THR A 28 -0.49 17.77 -12.92
N GLU A 29 -1.17 17.91 -14.06
CA GLU A 29 -1.05 17.03 -15.23
C GLU A 29 -0.26 17.78 -16.30
N ASP A 30 0.79 17.17 -16.87
CA ASP A 30 1.50 17.77 -18.00
C ASP A 30 0.67 17.64 -19.27
N LEU A 31 -0.07 18.71 -19.60
CA LEU A 31 -0.83 18.86 -20.84
C LEU A 31 0.00 19.68 -21.84
N ASN A 32 0.71 19.02 -22.75
CA ASN A 32 1.28 19.69 -23.92
C ASN A 32 0.15 20.05 -24.89
N ASN A 33 -0.33 21.30 -24.90
CA ASN A 33 -0.91 21.93 -26.11
C ASN A 33 -0.94 23.48 -26.01
N LYS A 34 -0.47 24.13 -27.08
CA LYS A 34 -0.50 25.59 -27.30
C LYS A 34 -1.95 26.08 -27.51
N GLU A 35 -2.35 27.12 -26.79
CA GLU A 35 -3.62 27.82 -27.03
C GLU A 35 -3.56 28.72 -28.27
N VAL A 36 -4.55 28.58 -29.16
CA VAL A 36 -4.94 29.61 -30.13
C VAL A 36 -6.29 30.15 -29.70
N PHE A 37 -6.29 31.40 -29.23
CA PHE A 37 -7.49 32.19 -28.90
C PHE A 37 -8.31 32.50 -30.16
N LEU A 38 -9.62 32.22 -30.15
CA LEU A 38 -10.63 33.01 -30.87
C LEU A 38 -11.97 33.05 -30.09
N ARG A 39 -12.69 34.15 -30.28
CA ARG A 39 -13.71 34.80 -29.41
C ARG A 39 -15.08 34.12 -29.30
N ASN A 40 -15.77 34.44 -28.21
CA ASN A 40 -17.17 34.11 -27.87
C ASN A 40 -18.24 34.55 -28.89
N SER A 41 -19.33 33.77 -28.98
CA SER A 41 -20.72 34.26 -29.18
C SER A 41 -21.78 33.24 -28.68
N PRO A 42 -23.03 33.65 -28.34
CA PRO A 42 -23.86 32.99 -27.33
C PRO A 42 -25.00 32.08 -27.87
N TYR A 43 -25.01 30.81 -27.43
CA TYR A 43 -26.10 29.81 -27.19
C TYR A 43 -27.21 29.55 -28.26
N PRO A 44 -27.78 28.31 -28.42
CA PRO A 44 -28.12 27.35 -27.36
C PRO A 44 -27.84 25.84 -27.59
N LEU A 45 -27.46 25.18 -26.50
CA LEU A 45 -27.77 23.80 -26.08
C LEU A 45 -28.04 22.73 -27.16
N THR A 46 -26.98 22.27 -27.80
CA THR A 46 -26.77 20.83 -28.00
C THR A 46 -25.38 20.52 -27.45
N PRO A 47 -25.22 19.64 -26.45
CA PRO A 47 -23.90 19.12 -26.15
C PRO A 47 -23.55 18.19 -27.31
N ASP A 48 -22.95 18.74 -28.35
CA ASP A 48 -22.11 17.94 -29.22
C ASP A 48 -21.11 17.28 -28.27
N ILE A 49 -21.13 15.95 -28.29
CA ILE A 49 -20.20 15.11 -27.57
C ILE A 49 -18.84 15.42 -28.19
N TYR A 50 -18.17 16.46 -27.66
CA TYR A 50 -16.74 16.58 -27.79
C TYR A 50 -16.21 15.21 -27.38
N PRO A 51 -15.49 14.49 -28.24
CA PRO A 51 -14.63 13.45 -27.71
C PRO A 51 -13.65 14.23 -26.84
N LEU A 52 -13.92 14.29 -25.54
CA LEU A 52 -12.87 14.34 -24.54
C LEU A 52 -12.04 13.10 -24.83
N LYS A 53 -11.09 13.28 -25.75
CA LYS A 53 -10.03 12.34 -26.01
C LYS A 53 -9.41 12.20 -24.64
N TYR A 54 -9.70 11.09 -23.98
CA TYR A 54 -9.16 10.75 -22.68
C TYR A 54 -7.67 10.54 -22.92
N VAL A 55 -6.92 11.65 -22.97
CA VAL A 55 -5.47 11.62 -22.98
C VAL A 55 -5.15 11.17 -21.58
N LYS A 56 -4.72 9.92 -21.45
CA LYS A 56 -4.35 9.31 -20.17
C LYS A 56 -3.12 10.05 -19.64
N GLY A 57 -3.37 11.19 -19.00
CA GLY A 57 -2.38 11.93 -18.24
C GLY A 57 -1.86 11.05 -17.11
N ARG A 58 -0.60 11.22 -16.75
CA ARG A 58 -0.01 10.60 -15.57
C ARG A 58 0.10 11.65 -14.50
N MET A 59 -0.19 11.26 -13.27
CA MET A 59 0.20 12.05 -12.11
C MET A 59 1.73 12.08 -12.06
N VAL A 60 2.31 13.21 -12.46
CA VAL A 60 3.76 13.47 -12.38
C VAL A 60 4.13 14.08 -11.04
N ARG A 61 3.17 14.68 -10.34
CA ARG A 61 3.36 15.29 -9.03
C ARG A 61 2.09 15.20 -8.18
N LEU A 62 2.27 14.91 -6.89
CA LEU A 62 1.25 15.06 -5.86
C LEU A 62 1.78 16.02 -4.81
N ASN A 63 1.18 17.21 -4.74
CA ASN A 63 1.56 18.24 -3.77
C ASN A 63 0.38 18.50 -2.83
N SER A 64 0.66 18.41 -1.53
CA SER A 64 -0.28 18.82 -0.49
C SER A 64 0.42 19.65 0.56
N SER A 65 -0.26 20.70 0.98
CA SER A 65 0.17 21.60 2.06
C SER A 65 -0.99 21.86 3.00
N GLY A 66 -0.67 22.29 4.21
CA GLY A 66 -1.68 22.59 5.21
C GLY A 66 -1.10 23.33 6.40
N ASP A 67 -1.99 23.98 7.14
CA ASP A 67 -1.64 24.52 8.45
C ASP A 67 -1.53 23.36 9.46
N VAL A 68 -0.36 23.26 10.09
CA VAL A 68 -0.05 22.33 11.16
C VAL A 68 0.47 23.14 12.34
N ASP A 69 -0.32 23.21 13.41
CA ASP A 69 0.00 23.96 14.63
C ASP A 69 0.30 25.46 14.40
N GLY A 70 -0.43 26.10 13.49
CA GLY A 70 -0.27 27.52 13.17
C GLY A 70 0.91 27.82 12.24
N SER A 71 1.49 26.78 11.64
CA SER A 71 2.56 26.90 10.64
C SER A 71 2.14 26.22 9.34
N ASN A 72 2.31 26.89 8.21
CA ASN A 72 2.09 26.28 6.91
C ASN A 72 3.21 25.26 6.63
N LYS A 73 2.84 24.01 6.42
CA LYS A 73 3.75 22.91 6.10
C LYS A 73 3.41 22.29 4.76
N VAL A 74 4.45 21.86 4.05
CA VAL A 74 4.31 20.89 2.95
C VAL A 74 4.15 19.52 3.61
N LEU A 75 2.99 18.90 3.40
CA LEU A 75 2.67 17.58 3.92
C LEU A 75 3.19 16.46 3.00
N GLN A 76 3.19 16.74 1.70
CA GLN A 76 3.73 15.85 0.67
C GLN A 76 4.06 16.65 -0.59
N ASP A 77 5.20 16.34 -1.19
CA ASP A 77 5.57 16.81 -2.52
C ASP A 77 6.22 15.67 -3.30
N ALA A 78 5.41 14.71 -3.75
CA ALA A 78 5.86 13.52 -4.44
C ALA A 78 5.92 13.76 -5.95
N VAL A 79 7.12 13.72 -6.51
CA VAL A 79 7.39 13.80 -7.96
C VAL A 79 7.70 12.40 -8.49
N TYR A 80 7.03 12.01 -9.57
CA TYR A 80 7.13 10.70 -10.19
C TYR A 80 7.89 10.79 -11.53
N SER A 81 8.88 9.92 -11.69
CA SER A 81 9.63 9.74 -12.95
C SER A 81 9.20 8.46 -13.64
N PHE A 82 9.24 8.42 -14.97
CA PHE A 82 8.80 7.26 -15.76
C PHE A 82 9.79 6.92 -16.88
N ASN A 83 9.88 5.62 -17.22
CA ASN A 83 10.54 5.19 -18.45
C ASN A 83 9.59 5.26 -19.68
N PRO A 84 10.07 5.03 -20.92
CA PRO A 84 9.22 5.01 -22.12
C PRO A 84 8.12 3.94 -22.12
N ASN A 85 8.26 2.89 -21.31
CA ASN A 85 7.26 1.83 -21.12
C ASN A 85 6.23 2.17 -20.04
N ASN A 86 6.32 3.36 -19.45
CA ASN A 86 5.40 3.92 -18.47
C ASN A 86 5.50 3.31 -17.07
N ASN A 87 6.59 2.62 -16.78
CA ASN A 87 6.89 2.19 -15.42
C ASN A 87 7.43 3.38 -14.64
N ILE A 88 7.04 3.50 -13.36
CA ILE A 88 7.58 4.50 -12.45
C ILE A 88 9.04 4.14 -12.17
N THR A 89 9.99 4.97 -12.58
CA THR A 89 11.43 4.73 -12.33
C THR A 89 11.92 5.39 -11.07
N GLY A 90 11.19 6.36 -10.54
CA GLY A 90 11.54 6.96 -9.27
C GLY A 90 10.42 7.81 -8.68
N ILE A 91 10.52 8.00 -7.37
CA ILE A 91 9.63 8.86 -6.59
C ILE A 91 10.51 9.68 -5.65
N ALA A 92 10.51 11.01 -5.81
CA ALA A 92 11.13 11.92 -4.86
C ALA A 92 10.03 12.65 -4.09
N ASN A 93 10.02 12.54 -2.76
CA ASN A 93 8.99 13.14 -1.93
C ASN A 93 9.62 14.03 -0.86
N ASN A 94 9.34 15.34 -0.93
CA ASN A 94 9.92 16.32 -0.03
C ASN A 94 8.82 17.03 0.76
N SER A 95 8.69 16.70 2.04
CA SER A 95 7.82 17.44 2.96
C SER A 95 8.64 18.43 3.78
N THR A 96 7.97 19.21 4.63
CA THR A 96 8.67 20.07 5.61
C THR A 96 9.41 19.25 6.68
N ASP A 97 8.88 18.10 7.08
CA ASP A 97 9.36 17.36 8.26
C ASP A 97 10.13 16.08 7.90
N TRP A 98 10.08 15.65 6.63
CA TRP A 98 10.73 14.45 6.14
C TRP A 98 10.93 14.47 4.62
N SER A 99 11.90 13.70 4.13
CA SER A 99 12.05 13.41 2.72
C SER A 99 12.21 11.91 2.47
N ALA A 100 11.79 11.45 1.30
CA ALA A 100 12.01 10.09 0.84
C ALA A 100 12.35 10.08 -0.65
N GLN A 101 13.23 9.18 -1.04
CA GLN A 101 13.54 8.91 -2.43
C GLN A 101 13.45 7.42 -2.70
N TYR A 102 12.91 7.06 -3.85
CA TYR A 102 12.83 5.69 -4.32
C TYR A 102 13.25 5.63 -5.78
N ASP A 103 13.99 4.60 -6.15
CA ASP A 103 14.44 4.34 -7.51
C ASP A 103 14.15 2.88 -7.89
N TYR A 104 13.68 2.67 -9.11
CA TYR A 104 13.18 1.38 -9.58
C TYR A 104 13.78 1.00 -10.93
N GLY A 105 14.31 -0.23 -11.01
CA GLY A 105 14.78 -0.88 -12.23
C GLY A 105 13.79 -1.93 -12.73
N TYR A 106 13.72 -2.11 -14.04
CA TYR A 106 12.82 -3.08 -14.68
C TYR A 106 13.55 -3.91 -15.74
N ASP A 107 13.07 -5.13 -15.98
CA ASP A 107 13.46 -5.90 -17.16
C ASP A 107 12.70 -5.45 -18.42
N GLY A 108 13.00 -6.07 -19.57
CA GLY A 108 12.36 -5.77 -20.84
C GLY A 108 10.85 -6.09 -20.90
N LEU A 109 10.31 -6.82 -19.93
CA LEU A 109 8.88 -7.12 -19.80
C LEU A 109 8.18 -6.17 -18.81
N GLY A 110 8.91 -5.20 -18.24
CA GLY A 110 8.37 -4.26 -17.26
C GLY A 110 8.21 -4.85 -15.86
N ARG A 111 8.88 -5.97 -15.55
CA ARG A 111 8.90 -6.55 -14.19
C ARG A 111 10.00 -5.87 -13.36
N LEU A 112 9.71 -5.55 -12.11
CA LEU A 112 10.63 -4.85 -11.19
C LEU A 112 11.85 -5.75 -10.90
N THR A 113 13.05 -5.30 -11.22
CA THR A 113 14.30 -6.07 -10.98
C THR A 113 15.13 -5.51 -9.83
N ASN A 114 15.00 -4.21 -9.55
CA ASN A 114 15.71 -3.54 -8.47
C ASN A 114 14.82 -2.45 -7.85
N ALA A 115 14.88 -2.30 -6.54
CA ALA A 115 14.27 -1.19 -5.82
C ALA A 115 15.23 -0.71 -4.75
N THR A 116 15.53 0.59 -4.75
CA THR A 116 16.28 1.26 -3.69
C THR A 116 15.44 2.36 -3.12
N GLY A 117 15.70 2.74 -1.87
CA GLY A 117 15.16 3.96 -1.37
C GLY A 117 15.78 4.42 -0.06
N SER A 118 15.53 5.68 0.24
CA SER A 118 15.98 6.37 1.43
C SER A 118 14.82 7.15 2.05
N TYR A 119 14.90 7.32 3.36
CA TYR A 119 14.00 8.14 4.17
C TYR A 119 14.84 8.94 5.15
N LEU A 120 14.52 10.23 5.27
CA LEU A 120 15.08 11.13 6.27
C LEU A 120 13.92 11.81 7.02
N GLY A 121 13.71 11.45 8.28
CA GLY A 121 12.75 12.11 9.16
C GLY A 121 13.44 13.24 9.95
N ILE A 122 13.30 14.48 9.49
CA ILE A 122 13.91 15.67 10.12
C ILE A 122 13.26 15.92 11.49
N ALA A 123 11.92 15.87 11.56
CA ALA A 123 11.17 16.02 12.80
C ALA A 123 11.37 14.83 13.78
N GLU A 124 11.89 13.70 13.28
CA GLU A 124 12.21 12.50 14.06
C GLU A 124 13.68 12.46 14.52
N GLY A 125 14.30 13.63 14.72
CA GLY A 125 15.70 13.72 15.14
C GLY A 125 16.69 13.28 14.05
N ASN A 126 16.36 13.53 12.78
CA ASN A 126 17.12 13.10 11.61
C ASN A 126 17.24 11.57 11.50
N LEU A 127 16.16 10.84 11.78
CA LEU A 127 16.12 9.40 11.56
C LEU A 127 16.33 9.10 10.07
N SER A 128 17.44 8.45 9.75
CA SER A 128 17.76 7.99 8.40
C SER A 128 17.51 6.49 8.26
N ARG A 129 16.87 6.08 7.16
CA ARG A 129 16.69 4.69 6.79
C ARG A 129 16.94 4.51 5.31
N GLU A 130 17.59 3.42 4.94
CA GLU A 130 17.81 3.04 3.55
C GLU A 130 17.43 1.59 3.36
N PHE A 131 17.07 1.24 2.13
CA PHE A 131 16.89 -0.14 1.73
C PHE A 131 17.33 -0.35 0.29
N GLN A 132 17.73 -1.58 -0.02
CA GLN A 132 17.94 -2.05 -1.36
C GLN A 132 17.42 -3.48 -1.49
N GLN A 133 16.70 -3.74 -2.59
CA GLN A 133 16.13 -5.03 -2.92
C GLN A 133 16.33 -5.34 -4.40
N SER A 134 16.55 -6.61 -4.71
CA SER A 134 16.57 -7.10 -6.09
C SER A 134 15.69 -8.35 -6.26
N PHE A 135 15.24 -8.57 -7.49
CA PHE A 135 14.24 -9.59 -7.82
C PHE A 135 14.66 -10.36 -9.07
N SER A 136 14.41 -11.67 -9.05
CA SER A 136 14.64 -12.56 -10.19
C SER A 136 13.37 -13.31 -10.52
N TYR A 137 13.15 -13.58 -11.80
CA TYR A 137 11.93 -14.21 -12.29
C TYR A 137 12.24 -15.36 -13.25
N ALA A 138 11.41 -16.39 -13.18
CA ALA A 138 11.36 -17.43 -14.19
C ALA A 138 10.72 -16.92 -15.49
N LYS A 139 10.90 -17.68 -16.57
CA LYS A 139 10.31 -17.38 -17.89
C LYS A 139 8.77 -17.35 -17.86
N ASN A 140 8.15 -18.14 -16.99
CA ASN A 140 6.70 -18.19 -16.81
C ASN A 140 6.15 -17.03 -15.94
N GLY A 141 7.00 -16.10 -15.51
CA GLY A 141 6.58 -14.93 -14.72
C GLY A 141 6.68 -15.09 -13.20
N ASN A 142 6.91 -16.31 -12.69
CA ASN A 142 7.06 -16.53 -11.25
C ASN A 142 8.29 -15.80 -10.69
N LEU A 143 8.15 -15.15 -9.54
CA LEU A 143 9.27 -14.57 -8.79
C LEU A 143 10.09 -15.72 -8.19
N THR A 144 11.35 -15.90 -8.59
CA THR A 144 12.20 -16.99 -8.10
C THR A 144 13.05 -16.58 -6.90
N SER A 145 13.51 -15.32 -6.87
CA SER A 145 14.30 -14.79 -5.76
C SER A 145 13.89 -13.37 -5.42
N LYS A 146 13.84 -13.07 -4.12
CA LYS A 146 13.86 -11.70 -3.58
C LYS A 146 15.09 -11.58 -2.69
N ARG A 147 15.91 -10.57 -2.93
CA ARG A 147 17.13 -10.33 -2.15
C ARG A 147 17.01 -9.03 -1.40
N VAL A 148 17.41 -9.05 -0.13
CA VAL A 148 17.60 -7.87 0.70
C VAL A 148 19.08 -7.57 0.72
N HIS A 149 19.44 -6.32 0.43
CA HIS A 149 20.82 -5.88 0.42
C HIS A 149 21.10 -4.96 1.60
N ASP A 150 22.33 -4.99 2.07
CA ASP A 150 22.89 -3.90 2.86
C ASP A 150 23.03 -2.66 1.94
N PRO A 151 22.35 -1.55 2.24
CA PRO A 151 22.30 -0.40 1.32
C PRO A 151 23.66 0.30 1.11
N VAL A 152 24.59 0.16 2.05
CA VAL A 152 25.90 0.83 2.02
C VAL A 152 26.89 0.03 1.17
N SER A 153 26.95 -1.28 1.39
CA SER A 153 27.90 -2.18 0.73
C SER A 153 27.35 -2.86 -0.52
N GLY A 154 26.02 -2.90 -0.69
CA GLY A 154 25.33 -3.61 -1.76
C GLY A 154 25.30 -5.14 -1.61
N ASN A 155 25.90 -5.68 -0.54
CA ASN A 155 25.96 -7.11 -0.29
C ASN A 155 24.57 -7.67 0.04
N ILE A 156 24.29 -8.90 -0.42
CA ILE A 156 23.05 -9.60 -0.07
C ILE A 156 23.13 -10.02 1.41
N THR A 157 22.15 -9.61 2.19
CA THR A 157 22.01 -9.95 3.63
C THR A 157 20.97 -11.04 3.87
N ASP A 158 20.02 -11.21 2.96
CA ASP A 158 19.04 -12.29 2.95
C ASP A 158 18.56 -12.53 1.51
N GLU A 159 18.51 -13.79 1.08
CA GLU A 159 17.88 -14.21 -0.17
C GLU A 159 16.72 -15.14 0.13
N TRP A 160 15.53 -14.73 -0.33
CA TRP A 160 14.32 -15.52 -0.29
C TRP A 160 14.16 -16.25 -1.62
N SER A 161 14.24 -17.57 -1.59
CA SER A 161 14.11 -18.44 -2.76
C SER A 161 12.72 -19.07 -2.78
N TYR A 162 11.95 -18.77 -3.81
CA TYR A 162 10.55 -19.17 -3.92
C TYR A 162 10.42 -20.47 -4.72
N GLN A 163 9.79 -21.45 -4.12
CA GLN A 163 9.51 -22.74 -4.74
C GLN A 163 8.04 -22.80 -5.15
N TYR A 164 7.76 -23.45 -6.28
CA TYR A 164 6.44 -23.45 -6.86
C TYR A 164 5.96 -24.84 -7.28
N THR A 165 4.66 -25.05 -7.18
CA THR A 165 3.91 -25.98 -8.04
C THR A 165 3.12 -25.14 -9.04
N ASN A 166 3.48 -25.20 -10.32
CA ASN A 166 2.96 -24.29 -11.36
C ASN A 166 3.15 -22.81 -10.98
N HIS A 167 2.09 -22.11 -10.57
CA HIS A 167 2.11 -20.71 -10.14
C HIS A 167 1.83 -20.54 -8.63
N GLN A 168 1.64 -21.63 -7.89
CA GLN A 168 1.42 -21.61 -6.45
C GLN A 168 2.77 -21.72 -5.73
N VAL A 169 3.09 -20.74 -4.88
CA VAL A 169 4.29 -20.80 -4.05
C VAL A 169 4.06 -21.82 -2.96
N THR A 170 4.83 -22.91 -2.89
CA THR A 170 4.66 -23.94 -1.85
C THR A 170 5.46 -23.63 -0.60
N ASN A 171 6.67 -23.11 -0.78
CA ASN A 171 7.58 -22.74 0.28
C ASN A 171 8.55 -21.65 -0.19
N ILE A 172 9.09 -20.92 0.79
CA ILE A 172 10.16 -19.96 0.60
C ILE A 172 11.29 -20.33 1.53
N ASP A 173 12.47 -20.56 0.98
CA ASP A 173 13.70 -20.72 1.73
C ASP A 173 14.32 -19.34 1.97
N SER A 174 14.98 -19.13 3.10
CA SER A 174 15.74 -17.92 3.38
C SER A 174 17.20 -18.28 3.64
N SER A 175 18.14 -17.55 3.04
CA SER A 175 19.56 -17.72 3.34
C SER A 175 19.91 -17.37 4.80
N LYS A 176 19.01 -16.63 5.50
CA LYS A 176 19.17 -16.21 6.89
C LYS A 176 18.49 -17.16 7.88
N SER A 177 17.28 -17.63 7.59
CA SER A 177 16.50 -18.49 8.50
C SER A 177 16.42 -19.96 8.09
N GLY A 178 17.02 -20.35 6.97
CA GLY A 178 17.06 -21.71 6.47
C GLY A 178 15.89 -22.07 5.56
N ASN A 179 15.81 -23.36 5.22
CA ASN A 179 14.79 -23.92 4.34
C ASN A 179 13.40 -23.84 4.98
N ASP A 180 12.37 -23.77 4.13
CA ASP A 180 10.96 -23.70 4.55
C ASP A 180 10.70 -22.56 5.55
N ALA A 181 11.43 -21.44 5.44
CA ALA A 181 11.19 -20.26 6.26
C ALA A 181 9.71 -19.86 6.23
N PHE A 182 9.10 -19.95 5.04
CA PHE A 182 7.66 -19.92 4.89
C PHE A 182 7.13 -21.17 4.18
N VAL A 183 5.97 -21.68 4.62
CA VAL A 183 5.25 -22.78 3.97
C VAL A 183 3.79 -22.40 3.76
N MET A 184 3.29 -22.64 2.55
CA MET A 184 1.97 -22.25 2.10
C MET A 184 1.16 -23.49 1.71
N GLN A 185 -0.13 -23.47 2.01
CA GLN A 185 -1.07 -24.52 1.62
C GLN A 185 -2.27 -23.91 0.94
N TYR A 186 -2.79 -24.63 -0.04
CA TYR A 186 -3.90 -24.20 -0.88
C TYR A 186 -5.01 -25.23 -0.84
N ASP A 187 -6.24 -24.77 -1.06
CA ASP A 187 -7.32 -25.68 -1.43
C ASP A 187 -7.25 -26.07 -2.92
N ALA A 188 -8.20 -26.90 -3.36
CA ALA A 188 -8.28 -27.36 -4.74
C ALA A 188 -8.61 -26.25 -5.76
N ASN A 189 -9.24 -25.15 -5.32
CA ASN A 189 -9.53 -23.98 -6.14
C ASN A 189 -8.31 -23.05 -6.25
N GLY A 190 -7.27 -23.30 -5.46
CA GLY A 190 -6.04 -22.53 -5.44
C GLY A 190 -6.06 -21.35 -4.48
N ASN A 191 -7.01 -21.29 -3.55
CA ASN A 191 -7.00 -20.30 -2.48
C ASN A 191 -5.97 -20.65 -1.42
N LEU A 192 -5.20 -19.68 -0.95
CA LEU A 192 -4.30 -19.87 0.17
C LEU A 192 -5.13 -20.09 1.45
N THR A 193 -4.99 -21.27 2.07
CA THR A 193 -5.73 -21.66 3.29
C THR A 193 -4.87 -21.67 4.53
N ARG A 194 -3.54 -21.78 4.38
CA ARG A 194 -2.60 -21.68 5.49
C ARG A 194 -1.27 -21.09 5.05
N GLN A 195 -0.69 -20.27 5.91
CA GLN A 195 0.69 -19.83 5.81
C GLN A 195 1.39 -20.05 7.15
N ARG A 196 2.60 -20.59 7.10
CA ARG A 196 3.46 -20.85 8.26
C ARG A 196 4.75 -20.07 8.10
N ASP A 197 5.10 -19.28 9.09
CA ASP A 197 6.44 -18.71 9.28
C ASP A 197 7.15 -19.60 10.32
N ASN A 198 8.11 -20.40 9.87
CA ASN A 198 8.84 -21.33 10.74
C ASN A 198 9.88 -20.61 11.60
N ALA A 199 10.45 -19.50 11.11
CA ALA A 199 11.44 -18.72 11.85
C ALA A 199 10.84 -18.06 13.10
N LYS A 200 9.57 -17.65 13.03
CA LYS A 200 8.86 -16.98 14.13
C LYS A 200 7.89 -17.87 14.89
N ASP A 201 7.75 -19.13 14.50
CA ASP A 201 6.73 -20.03 15.01
C ASP A 201 5.29 -19.45 14.90
N LEU A 202 4.98 -18.81 13.77
CA LEU A 202 3.66 -18.22 13.53
C LEU A 202 2.88 -18.95 12.45
N THR A 203 1.58 -19.15 12.66
CA THR A 203 0.69 -19.75 11.65
C THR A 203 -0.49 -18.80 11.42
N LYS A 204 -0.87 -18.64 10.15
CA LYS A 204 -2.13 -18.05 9.72
C LYS A 204 -2.98 -19.13 9.08
N ARG A 205 -4.24 -19.24 9.49
CA ARG A 205 -5.26 -20.03 8.81
C ARG A 205 -6.26 -19.09 8.18
N ILE A 206 -6.61 -19.34 6.92
CA ILE A 206 -7.41 -18.45 6.09
C ILE A 206 -8.64 -19.25 5.65
N GLN A 207 -9.81 -18.70 5.96
CA GLN A 207 -11.08 -19.25 5.54
C GLN A 207 -11.63 -18.42 4.38
N VAL A 208 -12.17 -19.12 3.39
CA VAL A 208 -12.82 -18.52 2.22
C VAL A 208 -14.27 -19.00 2.15
N ASP A 209 -15.14 -18.19 1.56
CA ASP A 209 -16.50 -18.62 1.20
C ASP A 209 -16.53 -19.34 -0.15
N SER A 210 -17.73 -19.74 -0.59
CA SER A 210 -17.95 -20.42 -1.87
C SER A 210 -17.69 -19.54 -3.11
N GLN A 211 -17.38 -18.26 -2.92
CA GLN A 211 -16.99 -17.32 -3.98
C GLN A 211 -15.49 -16.97 -3.88
N ASP A 212 -14.70 -17.78 -3.17
CA ASP A 212 -13.26 -17.64 -2.98
C ASP A 212 -12.85 -16.34 -2.25
N ARG A 213 -13.77 -15.72 -1.50
CA ARG A 213 -13.50 -14.49 -0.73
C ARG A 213 -13.07 -14.84 0.68
N ILE A 214 -12.01 -14.21 1.17
CA ILE A 214 -11.54 -14.40 2.56
C ILE A 214 -12.60 -13.91 3.53
N THR A 215 -13.15 -14.79 4.36
CA THR A 215 -14.15 -14.47 5.40
C THR A 215 -13.54 -14.38 6.78
N GLN A 216 -12.45 -15.11 7.04
CA GLN A 216 -11.80 -15.10 8.35
C GLN A 216 -10.31 -15.43 8.24
N ILE A 217 -9.53 -14.82 9.13
CA ILE A 217 -8.12 -15.17 9.37
C ILE A 217 -7.98 -15.51 10.86
N GLN A 218 -7.33 -16.64 11.14
CA GLN A 218 -7.00 -17.10 12.48
C GLN A 218 -5.49 -17.29 12.63
N ASP A 219 -5.00 -17.25 13.87
CA ASP A 219 -3.63 -17.62 14.20
C ASP A 219 -3.45 -19.14 14.37
N GLY A 220 -2.27 -19.56 14.84
CA GLY A 220 -1.94 -20.95 15.16
C GLY A 220 -2.78 -21.56 16.29
N ASN A 221 -3.30 -20.74 17.20
CA ASN A 221 -4.11 -21.11 18.36
C ASN A 221 -5.62 -20.98 18.10
N ASN A 222 -6.02 -20.73 16.86
CA ASN A 222 -7.41 -20.50 16.43
C ASN A 222 -8.01 -19.18 16.94
N ALA A 223 -7.20 -18.24 17.44
CA ALA A 223 -7.67 -16.90 17.75
C ALA A 223 -7.99 -16.18 16.43
N ILE A 224 -9.17 -15.55 16.36
CA ILE A 224 -9.60 -14.80 15.18
C ILE A 224 -8.81 -13.48 15.12
N LEU A 225 -7.98 -13.33 14.09
CA LEU A 225 -7.21 -12.12 13.80
C LEU A 225 -8.02 -11.12 12.97
N GLY A 226 -8.94 -11.62 12.15
CA GLY A 226 -9.90 -10.77 11.46
C GLY A 226 -11.03 -11.54 10.78
N SER A 227 -12.15 -10.86 10.61
CA SER A 227 -13.36 -11.33 9.93
C SER A 227 -13.82 -10.30 8.90
N TYR A 228 -14.38 -10.76 7.79
CA TYR A 228 -14.72 -9.93 6.64
C TYR A 228 -16.09 -10.30 6.09
N TRP A 229 -16.85 -9.28 5.69
CA TRP A 229 -18.16 -9.45 5.07
C TRP A 229 -18.25 -8.65 3.79
N TYR A 230 -18.98 -9.21 2.84
CA TYR A 230 -19.10 -8.68 1.49
C TYR A 230 -20.57 -8.54 1.13
N ASP A 231 -20.89 -7.58 0.29
CA ASP A 231 -22.17 -7.56 -0.40
C ASP A 231 -22.20 -8.58 -1.55
N GLU A 232 -23.33 -8.66 -2.24
CA GLU A 232 -23.55 -9.56 -3.38
C GLU A 232 -22.65 -9.26 -4.57
N SER A 233 -22.16 -8.02 -4.71
CA SER A 233 -21.22 -7.62 -5.76
C SER A 233 -19.77 -8.00 -5.45
N GLY A 234 -19.51 -8.51 -4.25
CA GLY A 234 -18.17 -8.83 -3.76
C GLY A 234 -17.43 -7.63 -3.15
N PHE A 235 -18.09 -6.49 -2.95
CA PHE A 235 -17.49 -5.37 -2.24
C PHE A 235 -17.50 -5.64 -0.74
N ARG A 236 -16.35 -5.45 -0.09
CA ARG A 236 -16.22 -5.65 1.36
C ARG A 236 -16.93 -4.53 2.11
N ILE A 237 -18.04 -4.86 2.75
CA ILE A 237 -18.87 -3.94 3.53
C ILE A 237 -18.49 -3.87 5.01
N ARG A 238 -17.78 -4.87 5.54
CA ARG A 238 -17.35 -4.88 6.95
C ARG A 238 -16.02 -5.61 7.14
N LYS A 239 -15.22 -5.12 8.07
CA LYS A 239 -14.02 -5.77 8.61
C LYS A 239 -14.07 -5.67 10.13
N SER A 240 -13.79 -6.76 10.84
CA SER A 240 -13.42 -6.73 12.26
C SER A 240 -12.03 -7.34 12.38
N SER A 241 -11.14 -6.74 13.16
CA SER A 241 -9.77 -7.23 13.31
C SER A 241 -9.21 -6.92 14.68
N LEU A 242 -8.29 -7.78 15.13
CA LEU A 242 -7.54 -7.56 16.34
C LEU A 242 -6.31 -6.72 16.01
N GLU A 243 -6.23 -5.49 16.53
CA GLU A 243 -5.13 -4.56 16.26
C GLU A 243 -4.43 -4.13 17.55
N PRO A 244 -3.10 -3.90 17.51
CA PRO A 244 -2.40 -3.30 18.63
C PRO A 244 -2.82 -1.83 18.79
N LYS A 245 -3.36 -1.47 19.94
CA LYS A 245 -3.68 -0.09 20.37
C LYS A 245 -3.12 0.12 21.77
N ASN A 246 -2.29 1.15 21.95
CA ASN A 246 -1.71 1.52 23.26
C ASN A 246 -1.09 0.34 24.02
N ASN A 247 -0.30 -0.49 23.33
CA ASN A 247 0.35 -1.71 23.86
C ASN A 247 -0.61 -2.83 24.33
N GLN A 248 -1.89 -2.76 23.97
CA GLN A 248 -2.87 -3.84 24.14
C GLN A 248 -3.49 -4.20 22.79
N PHE A 249 -4.12 -5.37 22.69
CA PHE A 249 -4.89 -5.72 21.51
C PHE A 249 -6.34 -5.28 21.71
N ALA A 250 -6.89 -4.57 20.73
CA ALA A 250 -8.26 -4.11 20.72
C ALA A 250 -8.97 -4.58 19.44
N ASN A 251 -10.27 -4.86 19.53
CA ASN A 251 -11.07 -5.05 18.34
C ASN A 251 -11.25 -3.71 17.63
N VAL A 252 -10.96 -3.71 16.34
CA VAL A 252 -11.24 -2.59 15.43
C VAL A 252 -12.21 -3.08 14.39
N GLU A 253 -13.35 -2.39 14.31
CA GLU A 253 -14.37 -2.66 13.31
C GLU A 253 -14.42 -1.51 12.31
N ILE A 254 -14.50 -1.85 11.02
CA ILE A 254 -14.71 -0.88 9.96
C ILE A 254 -15.92 -1.31 9.14
N LEU A 255 -16.92 -0.43 9.08
CA LEU A 255 -18.06 -0.55 8.19
C LEU A 255 -17.82 0.31 6.95
N TYR A 256 -18.12 -0.21 5.76
CA TYR A 256 -18.01 0.50 4.49
C TYR A 256 -19.40 0.68 3.86
N PRO A 257 -20.09 1.81 4.13
CA PRO A 257 -21.31 2.16 3.42
C PRO A 257 -21.09 2.33 1.91
N SER A 258 -19.86 2.67 1.49
CA SER A 258 -19.48 2.72 0.08
C SER A 258 -17.98 2.52 -0.10
N LYS A 259 -17.53 2.42 -1.36
CA LYS A 259 -16.10 2.42 -1.70
C LYS A 259 -15.37 3.68 -1.21
N PHE A 260 -16.06 4.81 -1.12
CA PHE A 260 -15.48 6.12 -0.81
C PHE A 260 -15.49 6.46 0.68
N TYR A 261 -16.21 5.68 1.50
CA TYR A 261 -16.47 6.06 2.88
C TYR A 261 -16.54 4.85 3.80
N GLY A 262 -15.92 4.96 4.96
CA GLY A 262 -16.02 3.99 6.03
C GLY A 262 -16.24 4.64 7.40
N LEU A 263 -16.71 3.85 8.36
CA LEU A 263 -16.82 4.18 9.76
C LEU A 263 -15.94 3.20 10.53
N GLU A 264 -14.92 3.70 11.20
CA GLU A 264 -14.01 2.93 12.05
C GLU A 264 -14.43 3.07 13.52
N PHE A 265 -14.68 1.95 14.17
CA PHE A 265 -14.93 1.85 15.60
C PHE A 265 -13.78 1.11 16.27
N ILE A 266 -13.20 1.72 17.30
CA ILE A 266 -12.13 1.12 18.11
C ILE A 266 -12.71 0.81 19.49
N GLU A 267 -12.88 -0.47 19.80
CA GLU A 267 -13.56 -0.92 21.02
C GLU A 267 -12.90 -0.37 22.29
N ALA A 268 -11.56 -0.46 22.36
CA ALA A 268 -10.79 0.00 23.52
C ALA A 268 -10.87 1.52 23.77
N GLU A 269 -11.16 2.30 22.73
CA GLU A 269 -11.30 3.76 22.84
C GLU A 269 -12.79 4.16 22.96
N ASN A 270 -13.71 3.27 22.59
CA ASN A 270 -15.14 3.54 22.44
C ASN A 270 -15.41 4.78 21.55
N VAL A 271 -14.62 4.92 20.49
CA VAL A 271 -14.69 6.04 19.54
C VAL A 271 -15.07 5.51 18.15
N ILE A 272 -16.00 6.22 17.50
CA ILE A 272 -16.30 6.07 16.07
C ILE A 272 -15.63 7.24 15.33
N THR A 273 -14.94 6.95 14.24
CA THR A 273 -14.40 7.97 13.33
C THR A 273 -14.78 7.64 11.90
N SER A 274 -15.14 8.65 11.10
CA SER A 274 -15.29 8.43 9.66
C SER A 274 -13.95 8.40 8.95
N VAL A 275 -13.91 7.64 7.85
CA VAL A 275 -12.75 7.47 6.98
C VAL A 275 -13.20 7.69 5.54
N ASN A 276 -12.77 8.80 4.94
CA ASN A 276 -13.04 9.14 3.55
C ASN A 276 -11.88 8.67 2.66
N ASN A 277 -12.18 7.85 1.66
CA ASN A 277 -11.20 7.27 0.74
C ASN A 277 -11.17 8.06 -0.56
N VAL A 278 -10.01 8.64 -0.89
CA VAL A 278 -9.80 9.40 -2.11
C VAL A 278 -9.18 8.51 -3.18
N TYR A 279 -9.80 8.47 -4.36
CA TYR A 279 -9.35 7.68 -5.50
C TYR A 279 -8.98 8.57 -6.69
N LEU A 280 -7.90 8.21 -7.39
CA LEU A 280 -7.56 8.75 -8.70
C LEU A 280 -7.38 7.59 -9.68
N ASN A 281 -8.09 7.64 -10.83
CA ASN A 281 -8.08 6.60 -11.85
C ASN A 281 -8.28 5.18 -11.28
N GLY A 282 -9.16 5.05 -10.27
CA GLY A 282 -9.46 3.78 -9.61
C GLY A 282 -8.49 3.33 -8.51
N VAL A 283 -7.37 4.04 -8.31
CA VAL A 283 -6.37 3.79 -7.26
C VAL A 283 -6.66 4.67 -6.06
N ARG A 284 -6.72 4.10 -4.85
CA ARG A 284 -6.84 4.89 -3.62
C ARG A 284 -5.52 5.59 -3.33
N ILE A 285 -5.52 6.91 -3.35
CA ILE A 285 -4.33 7.75 -3.14
C ILE A 285 -4.27 8.36 -1.74
N ALA A 286 -5.40 8.43 -1.05
CA ALA A 286 -5.44 8.94 0.32
C ALA A 286 -6.62 8.40 1.12
N ALA A 287 -6.51 8.52 2.43
CA ALA A 287 -7.59 8.39 3.37
C ALA A 287 -7.57 9.54 4.36
N LEU A 288 -8.74 10.11 4.61
CA LEU A 288 -8.95 11.22 5.52
C LEU A 288 -9.86 10.75 6.65
N ASN A 289 -9.62 11.17 7.88
CA ASN A 289 -10.57 10.97 8.97
C ASN A 289 -11.00 12.30 9.61
N GLU A 290 -12.01 12.27 10.47
CA GLU A 290 -12.64 13.45 11.09
C GLU A 290 -11.70 14.29 11.96
N TRP A 291 -10.58 13.69 12.38
CA TRP A 291 -9.51 14.36 13.12
C TRP A 291 -8.44 14.93 12.19
N VAL A 292 -8.73 15.01 10.89
CA VAL A 292 -7.82 15.43 9.81
C VAL A 292 -6.48 14.71 9.85
N ARG A 293 -6.47 13.44 10.29
CA ARG A 293 -5.33 12.56 10.03
C ARG A 293 -5.46 12.07 8.60
N LEU A 294 -4.74 12.77 7.73
CA LEU A 294 -4.47 12.29 6.39
C LEU A 294 -3.52 11.08 6.50
N ARG A 295 -4.06 9.87 6.38
CA ARG A 295 -3.23 8.71 6.01
C ARG A 295 -3.13 8.73 4.49
N ILE A 296 -2.12 9.41 3.95
CA ILE A 296 -1.79 9.29 2.54
C ILE A 296 -1.29 7.87 2.31
N PHE A 297 -2.03 7.13 1.51
CA PHE A 297 -1.55 5.87 1.00
C PHE A 297 -0.81 6.22 -0.28
N LEU A 298 0.52 6.40 -0.17
CA LEU A 298 1.37 6.34 -1.34
C LEU A 298 0.92 5.13 -2.18
N PRO A 299 0.78 5.25 -3.51
CA PRO A 299 0.60 4.09 -4.38
C PRO A 299 1.90 3.24 -4.43
N ILE A 300 2.49 2.94 -3.28
CA ILE A 300 3.51 1.89 -3.09
C ILE A 300 2.83 0.52 -2.93
N LYS A 301 1.50 0.45 -3.04
CA LYS A 301 0.78 -0.83 -3.16
C LYS A 301 0.87 -1.42 -4.58
N TRP A 302 2.06 -1.43 -5.17
CA TRP A 302 2.44 -2.27 -6.31
C TRP A 302 3.81 -2.96 -6.10
N ILE A 303 4.38 -2.93 -4.89
CA ILE A 303 5.17 -4.07 -4.45
C ILE A 303 4.14 -5.12 -4.02
N PRO A 304 4.08 -6.31 -4.64
CA PRO A 304 3.30 -7.40 -4.08
C PRO A 304 3.85 -7.69 -2.69
N SER A 305 3.22 -7.09 -1.69
CA SER A 305 3.04 -7.64 -0.36
C SER A 305 1.82 -8.58 -0.36
N LEU A 306 1.55 -9.21 -1.51
CA LEU A 306 0.94 -10.52 -1.57
C LEU A 306 2.06 -11.51 -1.23
N LEU A 307 1.94 -12.17 -0.09
CA LEU A 307 2.93 -13.01 0.62
C LEU A 307 3.69 -12.25 1.73
N CYS A 308 2.95 -11.96 2.81
CA CYS A 308 3.42 -11.97 4.19
C CYS A 308 2.25 -12.25 5.14
#